data_AF-A0A369B910-F1
#
_entry.id   AF-A0A369B910-F1
#
_cell.length_a   1.000
_cell.length_b   1.000
_cell.length_c   1.000
_cell.angle_alpha   90.00
_cell.angle_beta   90.00
_cell.angle_gamma   90.00
#
_symmetry.space_group_name_H-M   'P 1'
#
loop_
_entity.id
_entity.type
_entity.pdbx_description
1 polymer ?
#
loop_
_entity_poly.entity_id
_entity_poly.type
_entity_poly.pdbx_seq_one_letter_code
_entity_poly.pdbx_strand_id
1 'polypeptide(L)'
;MEQELLRQIVIKIIQKITAHSVTELHPKPFPIGVSNRHIHLSKEDLELLFGHGHSLKCRRELSQPGQCVSFETVMLAGPKGCIEQVKVLGPVRKQTQIEISRGDAFKLGVNAPIRESGNLKGSGGITVIGPMGSVHLKEGAIIAQRHIHMTPLDAESYGVKDGQKAQVKYTGERGVIFDNVIVRVSDKFALEFHIDIDEANGAGIKHGEMAYLLFSGLSVVPNICDPIKSESTQKAIIEEPVGLVTEDTVRRAWKKKAVITVNKGVICTPLARDAIKELGVEVIWN
;
A
#
# COMPACT_ATOMS: atom_id res chain seq x y z
N MET A 1 -33.07 -35.38 -19.10
CA MET A 1 -33.53 -34.05 -18.65
C MET A 1 -32.73 -33.57 -17.44
N GLU A 2 -32.54 -34.39 -16.40
CA GLU A 2 -31.67 -34.07 -15.25
C GLU A 2 -30.18 -33.87 -15.58
N GLN A 3 -29.61 -34.70 -16.47
CA GLN A 3 -28.19 -34.57 -16.84
C GLN A 3 -27.87 -33.27 -17.59
N GLU A 4 -28.83 -32.77 -18.38
CA GLU A 4 -28.68 -31.51 -19.12
C GLU A 4 -28.77 -30.30 -18.19
N LEU A 5 -29.65 -30.34 -17.20
CA LEU A 5 -29.74 -29.32 -16.16
C LEU A 5 -28.48 -29.28 -15.29
N LEU A 6 -27.95 -30.46 -14.90
CA LEU A 6 -26.70 -30.56 -14.16
C LEU A 6 -25.52 -29.99 -14.96
N ARG A 7 -25.45 -30.29 -16.27
CA ARG A 7 -24.43 -29.74 -17.16
C ARG A 7 -24.51 -28.22 -17.28
N GLN A 8 -25.72 -27.66 -17.41
CA GLN A 8 -25.96 -26.22 -17.45
C GLN A 8 -25.52 -25.52 -16.15
N ILE A 9 -25.80 -26.12 -14.99
CA ILE A 9 -25.40 -25.59 -13.68
C ILE A 9 -23.87 -25.63 -13.53
N VAL A 10 -23.22 -26.74 -13.87
CA VAL A 10 -21.76 -26.87 -13.81
C VAL A 10 -21.07 -25.86 -14.72
N ILE A 11 -21.54 -25.67 -15.96
CA ILE A 11 -21.00 -24.67 -16.88
C ILE A 11 -21.14 -23.26 -16.30
N LYS A 12 -22.31 -22.90 -15.74
CA LYS A 12 -22.52 -21.59 -15.11
C LYS A 12 -21.62 -21.39 -13.90
N ILE A 13 -21.40 -22.41 -13.07
CA ILE A 13 -20.52 -22.34 -11.90
C ILE A 13 -19.07 -22.17 -12.36
N ILE A 14 -18.61 -22.97 -13.32
CA ILE A 14 -17.27 -22.84 -13.90
C ILE A 14 -17.11 -21.43 -14.46
N GLN A 15 -18.02 -20.94 -15.31
CA GLN A 15 -17.96 -19.57 -15.85
C GLN A 15 -17.93 -18.49 -14.76
N LYS A 16 -18.70 -18.64 -13.68
CA LYS A 16 -18.67 -17.70 -12.54
C LYS A 16 -17.35 -17.76 -11.80
N ILE A 17 -16.80 -18.94 -11.59
CA ILE A 17 -15.49 -19.14 -10.96
C ILE A 17 -14.42 -18.54 -11.87
N THR A 18 -14.37 -18.89 -13.16
CA THR A 18 -13.38 -18.36 -14.12
C THR A 18 -13.46 -16.84 -14.26
N ALA A 19 -14.67 -16.27 -14.31
CA ALA A 19 -14.85 -14.81 -14.32
C ALA A 19 -14.38 -14.11 -13.03
N HIS A 20 -14.29 -14.84 -11.91
CA HIS A 20 -13.73 -14.33 -10.65
C HIS A 20 -12.27 -14.72 -10.41
N SER A 21 -11.66 -15.56 -11.25
CA SER A 21 -10.36 -16.20 -10.95
C SER A 21 -9.27 -16.02 -11.99
N VAL A 22 -9.50 -15.30 -13.09
CA VAL A 22 -8.42 -14.89 -13.99
C VAL A 22 -8.07 -13.43 -13.73
N THR A 23 -7.17 -13.19 -12.78
CA THR A 23 -6.42 -11.93 -12.74
C THR A 23 -5.41 -11.95 -13.88
N GLU A 24 -5.70 -11.20 -14.94
CA GLU A 24 -4.79 -11.06 -16.07
C GLU A 24 -3.82 -9.91 -15.83
N LEU A 25 -2.58 -10.08 -16.29
CA LEU A 25 -1.63 -8.97 -16.34
C LEU A 25 -1.95 -8.12 -17.56
N HIS A 26 -2.02 -6.81 -17.36
CA HIS A 26 -2.10 -5.89 -18.47
C HIS A 26 -0.88 -6.10 -19.40
N PRO A 27 -1.06 -6.20 -20.73
CA PRO A 27 0.02 -6.62 -21.63
C PRO A 27 1.16 -5.61 -21.72
N LYS A 28 0.90 -4.33 -21.44
CA LYS A 28 1.91 -3.28 -21.38
C LYS A 28 2.48 -3.18 -19.96
N PRO A 29 3.79 -3.44 -19.74
CA PRO A 29 4.45 -3.11 -18.49
C PRO A 29 4.77 -1.61 -18.38
N PHE A 30 5.10 -1.17 -17.18
CA PHE A 30 5.63 0.17 -16.89
C PHE A 30 6.86 0.10 -15.97
N PRO A 31 7.75 1.11 -16.05
CA PRO A 31 8.97 1.12 -15.25
C PRO A 31 8.70 1.39 -13.78
N ILE A 32 9.57 0.83 -12.93
CA ILE A 32 9.55 1.02 -11.48
C ILE A 32 10.61 2.06 -11.07
N GLY A 33 10.15 3.14 -10.46
CA GLY A 33 10.96 4.16 -9.81
C GLY A 33 11.19 3.83 -8.34
N VAL A 34 12.38 3.35 -7.99
CA VAL A 34 12.77 3.16 -6.58
C VAL A 34 13.27 4.47 -5.97
N SER A 35 12.57 4.95 -4.95
CA SER A 35 12.87 6.19 -4.24
C SER A 35 13.66 5.92 -2.96
N ASN A 36 14.84 6.51 -2.86
CA ASN A 36 15.57 6.60 -1.60
C ASN A 36 15.12 7.85 -0.81
N ARG A 37 15.49 7.93 0.46
CA ARG A 37 15.21 9.07 1.33
C ARG A 37 15.65 10.39 0.69
N HIS A 38 14.78 11.38 0.73
CA HIS A 38 15.04 12.68 0.13
C HIS A 38 14.15 13.77 0.74
N ILE A 39 14.47 15.02 0.42
CA ILE A 39 13.74 16.20 0.86
C ILE A 39 13.41 17.09 -0.33
N HIS A 40 12.19 17.64 -0.33
CA HIS A 40 11.80 18.80 -1.14
C HIS A 40 11.76 20.01 -0.21
N LEU A 41 12.33 21.13 -0.61
CA LEU A 41 12.45 22.33 0.24
C LEU A 41 11.47 23.43 -0.20
N SER A 42 10.95 24.19 0.77
CA SER A 42 10.41 25.52 0.51
C SER A 42 11.52 26.52 0.20
N LYS A 43 11.16 27.68 -0.34
CA LYS A 43 12.13 28.74 -0.60
C LYS A 43 12.73 29.26 0.71
N GLU A 44 11.90 29.42 1.73
CA GLU A 44 12.30 29.92 3.04
C GLU A 44 13.30 28.97 3.71
N ASP A 45 12.99 27.66 3.72
CA ASP A 45 13.87 26.67 4.33
C ASP A 45 15.15 26.47 3.52
N LEU A 46 15.10 26.59 2.18
CA LEU A 46 16.30 26.59 1.34
C LEU A 46 17.26 27.70 1.77
N GLU A 47 16.76 28.92 1.94
CA GLU A 47 17.59 30.06 2.34
C GLU A 47 18.14 29.91 3.77
N LEU A 48 17.36 29.35 4.69
CA LEU A 48 17.84 29.06 6.06
C LEU A 48 18.96 28.01 6.08
N LEU A 49 18.84 26.98 5.25
CA LEU A 49 19.76 25.84 5.24
C LEU A 49 21.03 26.11 4.43
N PHE A 50 20.93 26.89 3.34
CA PHE A 50 22.01 27.09 2.36
C PHE A 50 22.43 28.55 2.16
N GLY A 51 21.74 29.51 2.77
CA GLY A 51 22.05 30.93 2.70
C GLY A 51 21.06 31.73 1.85
N HIS A 52 20.91 33.01 2.18
CA HIS A 52 19.98 33.91 1.49
C HIS A 52 20.29 34.03 -0.01
N GLY A 53 19.25 33.93 -0.85
CA GLY A 53 19.38 33.97 -2.31
C GLY A 53 19.96 32.71 -2.96
N HIS A 54 20.19 31.63 -2.20
CA HIS A 54 20.67 30.37 -2.77
C HIS A 54 19.65 29.75 -3.73
N SER A 55 20.14 29.13 -4.81
CA SER A 55 19.33 28.41 -5.77
C SER A 55 19.84 26.97 -5.93
N LEU A 56 18.89 26.02 -5.98
CA LEU A 56 19.22 24.60 -6.14
C LEU A 56 19.91 24.36 -7.48
N LYS A 57 21.00 23.60 -7.46
CA LYS A 57 21.75 23.24 -8.67
C LYS A 57 21.36 21.85 -9.11
N CYS A 58 20.68 21.74 -10.25
CA CYS A 58 20.34 20.45 -10.86
C CYS A 58 21.63 19.67 -11.16
N ARG A 59 21.77 18.48 -10.56
CA ARG A 59 22.84 17.54 -10.85
C ARG A 59 22.43 16.53 -11.92
N ARG A 60 21.21 16.02 -11.80
CA ARG A 60 20.65 15.00 -12.68
C ARG A 60 19.14 15.10 -12.71
N GLU A 61 18.56 15.06 -13.90
CA GLU A 61 17.11 14.99 -14.08
C GLU A 61 16.55 13.64 -13.61
N LEU A 62 15.33 13.69 -13.11
CA LEU A 62 14.55 12.51 -12.78
C LEU A 62 13.63 12.15 -13.96
N SER A 63 13.09 10.94 -13.91
CA SER A 63 12.09 10.42 -14.83
C SER A 63 10.83 11.30 -14.91
N GLN A 64 10.42 11.89 -13.79
CA GLN A 64 9.29 12.81 -13.75
C GLN A 64 9.68 14.18 -14.33
N PRO A 65 8.96 14.70 -15.34
CA PRO A 65 9.33 15.93 -16.05
C PRO A 65 9.56 17.13 -15.12
N GLY A 66 10.69 17.81 -15.32
CA GLY A 66 11.07 18.99 -14.56
C GLY A 66 11.49 18.74 -13.11
N GLN A 67 11.55 17.48 -12.66
CA GLN A 67 12.12 17.13 -11.35
C GLN A 67 13.61 16.79 -11.50
N CYS A 68 14.41 17.11 -10.48
CA CYS A 68 15.84 16.80 -10.49
C CYS A 68 16.37 16.43 -9.11
N VAL A 69 17.44 15.65 -9.10
CA VAL A 69 18.31 15.53 -7.93
C VAL A 69 19.28 16.70 -7.96
N SER A 70 19.34 17.47 -6.87
CA SER A 70 20.24 18.60 -6.75
C SER A 70 21.62 18.17 -6.23
N PHE A 71 22.63 19.04 -6.34
CA PHE A 71 23.95 18.80 -5.73
C PHE A 71 23.89 18.86 -4.20
N GLU A 72 22.97 19.66 -3.69
CA GLU A 72 22.73 19.88 -2.27
C GLU A 72 22.29 18.59 -1.56
N THR A 73 22.82 18.44 -0.35
CA THR A 73 22.40 17.42 0.61
C THR A 73 22.21 18.05 1.98
N VAL A 74 21.38 17.42 2.79
CA VAL A 74 21.12 17.80 4.18
C VAL A 74 21.36 16.62 5.12
N MET A 75 21.47 16.91 6.41
CA MET A 75 21.35 15.91 7.46
C MET A 75 19.95 15.99 8.07
N LEU A 76 19.33 14.83 8.27
CA LEU A 76 18.09 14.69 9.02
C LEU A 76 18.41 14.21 10.43
N ALA A 77 17.89 14.89 11.44
CA ALA A 77 18.06 14.53 12.84
C ALA A 77 16.70 14.34 13.52
N GLY A 78 16.53 13.19 14.15
CA GLY A 78 15.38 12.86 14.98
C GLY A 78 15.78 12.46 16.41
N PRO A 79 14.83 12.13 17.28
CA PRO A 79 15.09 11.85 18.69
C PRO A 79 16.07 10.71 18.97
N LYS A 80 16.20 9.73 18.07
CA LYS A 80 17.06 8.55 18.25
C LYS A 80 18.38 8.60 17.48
N GLY A 81 18.51 9.49 16.50
CA GLY A 81 19.71 9.54 15.69
C GLY A 81 19.57 10.44 14.47
N CYS A 82 20.57 10.38 13.60
CA CYS A 82 20.65 11.17 12.39
C CYS A 82 20.92 10.32 11.14
N ILE A 83 20.61 10.90 9.99
CA ILE A 83 20.97 10.39 8.67
C ILE A 83 21.58 11.53 7.87
N GLU A 84 22.82 11.33 7.42
CA GLU A 84 23.59 12.28 6.63
C GLU A 84 23.34 12.09 5.13
N GLN A 85 23.76 13.09 4.35
CA GLN A 85 23.81 13.03 2.89
C GLN A 85 22.44 12.75 2.23
N VAL A 86 21.36 13.19 2.86
CA VAL A 86 19.99 13.08 2.33
C VAL A 86 19.86 14.03 1.14
N LYS A 87 19.38 13.49 0.01
CA LYS A 87 19.31 14.23 -1.26
C LYS A 87 18.22 15.29 -1.22
N VAL A 88 18.54 16.47 -1.74
CA VAL A 88 17.54 17.49 -2.04
C VAL A 88 17.04 17.28 -3.47
N LEU A 89 15.72 17.26 -3.63
CA LEU A 89 15.07 17.24 -4.94
C LEU A 89 14.54 18.64 -5.28
N GLY A 90 14.77 19.03 -6.53
CA GLY A 90 14.27 20.27 -7.11
C GLY A 90 13.10 20.03 -8.08
N PRO A 91 12.32 21.08 -8.40
CA PRO A 91 12.48 22.46 -7.93
C PRO A 91 11.96 22.65 -6.50
N VAL A 92 12.20 23.85 -5.94
CA VAL A 92 11.59 24.24 -4.66
C VAL A 92 10.07 24.14 -4.73
N ARG A 93 9.45 23.74 -3.62
CA ARG A 93 8.01 23.59 -3.48
C ARG A 93 7.44 24.65 -2.54
N LYS A 94 6.12 24.66 -2.36
CA LYS A 94 5.46 25.57 -1.41
C LYS A 94 5.73 25.24 0.05
N GLN A 95 5.97 23.95 0.34
CA GLN A 95 6.18 23.45 1.69
C GLN A 95 7.28 22.40 1.66
N THR A 96 8.12 22.41 2.69
CA THR A 96 9.16 21.40 2.88
C THR A 96 8.56 20.04 3.21
N GLN A 97 9.04 19.01 2.53
CA GLN A 97 8.56 17.64 2.64
C GLN A 97 9.73 16.67 2.68
N ILE A 98 9.72 15.76 3.65
CA ILE A 98 10.71 14.71 3.80
C ILE A 98 10.03 13.38 3.53
N GLU A 99 10.58 12.61 2.59
CA GLU A 99 10.16 11.25 2.31
C GLU A 99 11.26 10.30 2.81
N ILE A 100 10.91 9.45 3.78
CA ILE A 100 11.80 8.46 4.39
C ILE A 100 11.19 7.06 4.34
N SER A 101 12.01 6.02 4.41
CA SER A 101 11.49 4.65 4.54
C SER A 101 11.03 4.33 5.96
N ARG A 102 10.36 3.19 6.14
CA ARG A 102 9.97 2.72 7.48
C ARG A 102 11.21 2.45 8.35
N GLY A 103 12.25 1.87 7.78
CA GLY A 103 13.54 1.63 8.43
C GLY A 103 14.22 2.93 8.87
N ASP A 104 14.18 3.96 8.02
CA ASP A 104 14.71 5.29 8.35
C ASP A 104 13.94 5.94 9.51
N ALA A 105 12.61 5.83 9.51
CA ALA A 105 11.78 6.35 10.59
C ALA A 105 12.14 5.72 11.94
N PHE A 106 12.41 4.40 11.97
CA PHE A 106 12.90 3.72 13.16
C PHE A 106 14.28 4.23 13.61
N LYS A 107 15.23 4.40 12.67
CA LYS A 107 16.57 4.90 12.95
C LYS A 107 16.55 6.32 13.53
N LEU A 108 15.74 7.19 12.96
CA LEU A 108 15.60 8.59 13.39
C LEU A 108 14.77 8.71 14.67
N GLY A 109 13.90 7.73 14.97
CA GLY A 109 12.93 7.82 16.06
C GLY A 109 11.78 8.77 15.76
N VAL A 110 11.46 8.95 14.48
CA VAL A 110 10.39 9.86 14.01
C VAL A 110 9.14 9.04 13.74
N ASN A 111 8.00 9.51 14.26
CA ASN A 111 6.70 8.90 13.97
C ASN A 111 6.12 9.46 12.66
N ALA A 112 6.65 8.99 11.52
CA ALA A 112 6.19 9.38 10.20
C ALA A 112 5.02 8.47 9.73
N PRO A 113 3.85 9.03 9.36
CA PRO A 113 2.75 8.25 8.79
C PRO A 113 3.00 7.92 7.31
N ILE A 114 2.34 6.87 6.81
CA ILE A 114 2.26 6.58 5.37
C ILE A 114 1.32 7.60 4.73
N ARG A 115 1.78 8.33 3.72
CA ARG A 115 1.00 9.40 3.05
C ARG A 115 1.37 9.55 1.58
N GLU A 116 0.42 10.06 0.81
CA GLU A 116 0.70 10.64 -0.49
C GLU A 116 1.48 11.95 -0.38
N SER A 117 2.34 12.22 -1.36
CA SER A 117 3.10 13.45 -1.50
C SER A 117 2.16 14.67 -1.46
N GLY A 118 2.43 15.64 -0.57
CA GLY A 118 1.60 16.82 -0.32
C GLY A 118 0.63 16.70 0.86
N ASN A 119 0.34 15.50 1.38
CA ASN A 119 -0.52 15.31 2.55
C ASN A 119 0.28 15.33 3.87
N LEU A 120 0.70 16.53 4.28
CA LEU A 120 1.66 16.72 5.38
C LEU A 120 1.03 17.06 6.73
N LYS A 121 -0.26 17.36 6.77
CA LYS A 121 -0.93 17.74 8.03
C LYS A 121 -0.86 16.61 9.05
N GLY A 122 -0.37 16.92 10.25
CA GLY A 122 -0.18 15.96 11.34
C GLY A 122 0.82 14.86 11.01
N SER A 123 1.77 15.12 10.11
CA SER A 123 2.87 14.20 9.81
C SER A 123 4.02 14.35 10.81
N GLY A 124 5.07 13.54 10.65
CA GLY A 124 6.18 13.49 11.59
C GLY A 124 6.98 14.80 11.60
N GLY A 125 7.38 15.23 12.80
CA GLY A 125 8.34 16.33 12.98
C GLY A 125 9.78 15.84 12.88
N ILE A 126 10.67 16.66 12.33
CA ILE A 126 12.08 16.34 12.14
C ILE A 126 12.93 17.61 12.07
N THR A 127 14.18 17.55 12.51
CA THR A 127 15.13 18.64 12.32
C THR A 127 15.95 18.40 11.05
N VAL A 128 16.03 19.42 10.21
CA VAL A 128 16.83 19.44 8.98
C VAL A 128 18.02 20.35 9.21
N ILE A 129 19.22 19.87 8.88
CA ILE A 129 20.47 20.58 9.09
C ILE A 129 21.19 20.70 7.75
N GLY A 130 21.45 21.95 7.35
CA GLY A 130 22.20 22.33 6.16
C GLY A 130 23.54 22.97 6.52
N PRO A 131 24.34 23.35 5.53
CA PRO A 131 25.66 23.95 5.77
C PRO A 131 25.61 25.32 6.45
N MET A 132 24.53 26.09 6.28
CA MET A 132 24.42 27.47 6.79
C MET A 132 23.48 27.60 8.00
N GLY A 133 22.76 26.54 8.36
CA GLY A 133 21.77 26.60 9.42
C GLY A 133 20.99 25.30 9.60
N SER A 134 19.97 25.37 10.47
CA SER A 134 19.05 24.26 10.71
C SER A 134 17.63 24.77 10.93
N VAL A 135 16.65 23.92 10.61
CA VAL A 135 15.23 24.19 10.83
C VAL A 135 14.58 22.99 11.48
N HIS A 136 13.78 23.24 12.52
CA HIS A 136 12.94 22.22 13.13
C HIS A 136 11.53 22.27 12.54
N LEU A 137 11.15 21.21 11.84
CA LEU A 137 9.82 21.07 11.26
C LEU A 137 8.91 20.35 12.25
N LYS A 138 7.78 20.98 12.59
CA LYS A 138 6.75 20.36 13.44
C LYS A 138 6.01 19.23 12.71
N GLU A 139 5.86 19.39 11.40
CA GLU A 139 5.29 18.40 10.48
C GLU A 139 6.00 18.53 9.13
N GLY A 140 6.07 17.44 8.37
CA GLY A 140 6.70 17.40 7.05
C GLY A 140 7.33 16.04 6.70
N ALA A 141 7.58 15.17 7.68
CA ALA A 141 8.15 13.85 7.46
C ALA A 141 7.08 12.77 7.28
N ILE A 142 7.13 12.08 6.14
CA ILE A 142 6.21 11.00 5.77
C ILE A 142 6.97 9.77 5.29
N ILE A 143 6.32 8.62 5.37
CA ILE A 143 6.67 7.44 4.58
C ILE A 143 5.87 7.52 3.29
N ALA A 144 6.58 7.54 2.15
CA ALA A 144 5.93 7.73 0.85
C ALA A 144 5.00 6.54 0.55
N GLN A 145 3.71 6.82 0.34
CA GLN A 145 2.77 5.82 -0.11
C GLN A 145 3.03 5.48 -1.58
N ARG A 146 3.18 4.19 -1.89
CA ARG A 146 3.34 3.72 -3.27
C ARG A 146 2.23 4.20 -4.20
N HIS A 147 2.62 4.63 -5.39
CA HIS A 147 1.70 5.20 -6.38
C HIS A 147 2.25 5.07 -7.79
N ILE A 148 1.37 5.15 -8.79
CA ILE A 148 1.76 5.19 -10.21
C ILE A 148 1.46 6.59 -10.72
N HIS A 149 2.46 7.23 -11.29
CA HIS A 149 2.28 8.43 -12.10
C HIS A 149 1.85 8.03 -13.51
N MET A 150 0.82 8.67 -14.05
CA MET A 150 0.30 8.43 -15.39
C MET A 150 -0.06 9.76 -16.07
N THR A 151 0.13 9.85 -17.38
CA THR A 151 -0.57 10.87 -18.18
C THR A 151 -2.04 10.47 -18.37
N PRO A 152 -2.94 11.38 -18.78
CA PRO A 152 -4.32 10.99 -19.10
C PRO A 152 -4.40 9.92 -20.19
N LEU A 153 -3.50 9.97 -21.18
CA LEU A 153 -3.42 8.96 -22.24
C LEU A 153 -3.00 7.59 -21.70
N ASP A 154 -2.05 7.55 -20.77
CA ASP A 154 -1.68 6.30 -20.09
C ASP A 154 -2.88 5.76 -19.33
N ALA A 155 -3.52 6.59 -18.50
CA ALA A 155 -4.66 6.19 -17.68
C ALA A 155 -5.80 5.59 -18.54
N GLU A 156 -6.10 6.21 -19.68
CA GLU A 156 -7.03 5.68 -20.67
C GLU A 156 -6.56 4.32 -21.23
N SER A 157 -5.29 4.22 -21.66
CA SER A 157 -4.74 2.97 -22.19
C SER A 157 -4.72 1.83 -21.18
N TYR A 158 -4.59 2.13 -19.89
CA TYR A 158 -4.59 1.15 -18.80
C TYR A 158 -5.99 0.91 -18.22
N GLY A 159 -7.00 1.68 -18.64
CA GLY A 159 -8.38 1.57 -18.15
C GLY A 159 -8.54 1.98 -16.68
N VAL A 160 -7.74 2.93 -16.19
CA VAL A 160 -7.75 3.41 -14.81
C VAL A 160 -8.04 4.91 -14.73
N LYS A 161 -8.37 5.40 -13.53
CA LYS A 161 -8.68 6.82 -13.28
C LYS A 161 -7.82 7.40 -12.15
N ASP A 162 -7.73 8.72 -12.12
CA ASP A 162 -7.08 9.43 -11.01
C ASP A 162 -7.70 9.06 -9.65
N GLY A 163 -6.85 8.86 -8.65
CA GLY A 163 -7.24 8.46 -7.30
C GLY A 163 -7.69 6.99 -7.17
N GLN A 164 -7.73 6.23 -8.26
CA GLN A 164 -8.11 4.82 -8.21
C GLN A 164 -7.03 4.01 -7.48
N LYS A 165 -7.45 3.05 -6.65
CA LYS A 165 -6.58 2.00 -6.12
C LYS A 165 -6.44 0.87 -7.13
N ALA A 166 -5.20 0.48 -7.40
CA ALA A 166 -4.85 -0.59 -8.30
C ALA A 166 -3.95 -1.63 -7.62
N GLN A 167 -3.81 -2.77 -8.29
CA GLN A 167 -2.85 -3.81 -7.94
C GLN A 167 -1.74 -3.86 -8.99
N VAL A 168 -0.50 -3.97 -8.53
CA VAL A 168 0.68 -4.01 -9.39
C VAL A 168 1.45 -5.31 -9.12
N LYS A 169 1.67 -6.10 -10.17
CA LYS A 169 2.46 -7.32 -10.11
C LYS A 169 3.90 -7.03 -10.54
N TYR A 170 4.85 -7.47 -9.71
CA TYR A 170 6.23 -7.68 -10.11
C TYR A 170 6.52 -9.18 -10.21
N THR A 171 7.19 -9.61 -11.27
CA THR A 171 7.39 -11.04 -11.62
C THR A 171 8.83 -11.53 -11.47
N GLY A 172 9.69 -10.76 -10.78
CA GLY A 172 11.06 -11.19 -10.48
C GLY A 172 11.14 -12.32 -9.44
N GLU A 173 12.34 -12.63 -8.98
CA GLU A 173 12.63 -13.75 -8.06
C GLU A 173 11.79 -13.71 -6.78
N ARG A 174 11.64 -12.52 -6.18
CA ARG A 174 10.75 -12.27 -5.04
C ARG A 174 9.43 -11.64 -5.52
N GLY A 175 8.85 -12.23 -6.56
CA GLY A 175 7.65 -11.73 -7.20
C GLY A 175 6.53 -11.45 -6.22
N VAL A 176 5.91 -10.28 -6.33
CA VAL A 176 4.97 -9.75 -5.33
C VAL A 176 3.81 -9.04 -6.02
N ILE A 177 2.68 -8.97 -5.33
CA ILE A 177 1.56 -8.10 -5.72
C ILE A 177 1.53 -6.96 -4.71
N PHE A 178 1.77 -5.74 -5.19
CA PHE A 178 1.54 -4.53 -4.44
C PHE A 178 0.06 -4.18 -4.53
N ASP A 179 -0.65 -4.25 -3.41
CA ASP A 179 -2.06 -3.87 -3.32
C ASP A 179 -2.23 -2.40 -2.92
N ASN A 180 -3.43 -1.83 -3.05
CA ASN A 180 -3.71 -0.43 -2.66
C ASN A 180 -2.74 0.60 -3.27
N VAL A 181 -2.28 0.38 -4.52
CA VAL A 181 -1.42 1.34 -5.23
C VAL A 181 -2.28 2.48 -5.76
N ILE A 182 -1.97 3.72 -5.40
CA ILE A 182 -2.75 4.88 -5.85
C ILE A 182 -2.33 5.26 -7.28
N VAL A 183 -3.29 5.38 -8.19
CA VAL A 183 -3.08 5.95 -9.53
C VAL A 183 -3.20 7.47 -9.44
N ARG A 184 -2.20 8.18 -9.98
CA ARG A 184 -2.16 9.64 -10.02
C ARG A 184 -2.02 10.09 -11.47
N VAL A 185 -2.99 10.84 -11.96
CA VAL A 185 -3.07 11.26 -13.37
C VAL A 185 -2.83 12.76 -13.49
N SER A 186 -1.89 13.14 -14.36
CA SER A 186 -1.60 14.54 -14.66
C SER A 186 -0.84 14.65 -15.97
N ASP A 187 -1.09 15.71 -16.75
CA ASP A 187 -0.33 16.03 -17.96
C ASP A 187 1.15 16.35 -17.68
N LYS A 188 1.51 16.56 -16.41
CA LYS A 188 2.88 16.85 -15.98
C LYS A 188 3.67 15.61 -15.57
N PHE A 189 3.05 14.43 -15.61
CA PHE A 189 3.67 13.19 -15.19
C PHE A 189 4.26 12.42 -16.37
N ALA A 190 5.18 11.52 -16.04
CA ALA A 190 5.60 10.44 -16.92
C ALA A 190 5.22 9.09 -16.28
N LEU A 191 4.85 8.11 -17.11
CA LEU A 191 4.45 6.79 -16.65
C LEU A 191 5.54 6.11 -15.81
N GLU A 192 5.30 5.94 -14.51
CA GLU A 192 6.25 5.28 -13.62
C GLU A 192 5.59 4.85 -12.30
N PHE A 193 5.90 3.64 -11.83
CA PHE A 193 5.46 3.14 -10.53
C PHE A 193 6.49 3.43 -9.44
N HIS A 194 6.13 4.28 -8.48
CA HIS A 194 7.00 4.75 -7.42
C HIS A 194 6.81 3.92 -6.16
N ILE A 195 7.91 3.36 -5.67
CA ILE A 195 8.00 2.63 -4.39
C ILE A 195 9.21 3.12 -3.60
N ASP A 196 9.16 2.99 -2.28
CA ASP A 196 10.33 3.31 -1.45
C ASP A 196 11.39 2.18 -1.48
N ILE A 197 12.55 2.46 -0.90
CA ILE A 197 13.67 1.51 -0.86
C ILE A 197 13.39 0.27 -0.01
N ASP A 198 12.54 0.35 1.03
CA ASP A 198 12.19 -0.80 1.86
C ASP A 198 11.25 -1.74 1.10
N GLU A 199 10.27 -1.19 0.38
CA GLU A 199 9.38 -1.93 -0.52
C GLU A 199 10.17 -2.62 -1.64
N ALA A 200 11.10 -1.90 -2.26
CA ALA A 200 11.96 -2.45 -3.31
C ALA A 200 12.84 -3.58 -2.78
N ASN A 201 13.53 -3.37 -1.64
CA ASN A 201 14.38 -4.40 -1.02
C ASN A 201 13.57 -5.63 -0.59
N GLY A 202 12.36 -5.43 -0.07
CA GLY A 202 11.45 -6.51 0.31
C GLY A 202 11.09 -7.43 -0.85
N ALA A 203 10.99 -6.87 -2.06
CA ALA A 203 10.66 -7.57 -3.30
C ALA A 203 11.87 -7.83 -4.21
N GLY A 204 13.09 -7.49 -3.79
CA GLY A 204 14.31 -7.64 -4.59
C GLY A 204 14.34 -6.79 -5.87
N ILE A 205 13.56 -5.71 -5.92
CA ILE A 205 13.37 -4.86 -7.12
C ILE A 205 14.52 -3.86 -7.27
N LYS A 206 14.96 -3.64 -8.50
CA LYS A 206 15.90 -2.57 -8.86
C LYS A 206 15.20 -1.45 -9.64
N HIS A 207 15.76 -0.25 -9.56
CA HIS A 207 15.26 0.91 -10.32
C HIS A 207 15.30 0.61 -11.84
N GLY A 208 14.22 0.94 -12.54
CA GLY A 208 14.07 0.74 -13.98
C GLY A 208 13.57 -0.66 -14.38
N GLU A 209 13.39 -1.58 -13.44
CA GLU A 209 12.71 -2.84 -13.73
C GLU A 209 11.23 -2.61 -14.05
N MET A 210 10.59 -3.63 -14.64
CA MET A 210 9.23 -3.54 -15.15
C MET A 210 8.22 -4.20 -14.23
N ALA A 211 7.07 -3.56 -14.07
CA ALA A 211 5.91 -4.09 -13.38
C ALA A 211 4.66 -4.05 -14.28
N TYR A 212 3.64 -4.80 -13.89
CA TYR A 212 2.40 -4.96 -14.64
C TYR A 212 1.21 -4.54 -13.79
N LEU A 213 0.26 -3.85 -14.40
CA LEU A 213 -1.05 -3.66 -13.79
C LEU A 213 -1.78 -5.02 -13.74
N LEU A 214 -2.39 -5.35 -12.62
CA LEU A 214 -3.33 -6.46 -12.54
C LEU A 214 -4.72 -5.97 -12.92
N PHE A 215 -5.32 -6.59 -13.94
CA PHE A 215 -6.68 -6.32 -14.35
C PHE A 215 -7.61 -7.35 -13.71
N SER A 216 -8.64 -6.89 -12.99
CA SER A 216 -9.79 -7.73 -12.69
C SER A 216 -10.71 -7.68 -13.92
N GLY A 217 -10.73 -8.76 -14.70
CA GLY A 217 -11.64 -8.90 -15.84
C GLY A 217 -13.10 -8.96 -15.40
N LEU A 218 -13.71 -7.82 -15.05
CA LEU A 218 -15.16 -7.70 -14.98
C LEU A 218 -15.67 -7.45 -16.40
N SER A 219 -15.88 -8.53 -17.16
CA SER A 219 -16.81 -8.50 -18.28
C SER A 219 -18.22 -8.32 -17.69
N VAL A 220 -18.73 -7.09 -17.76
CA VAL A 220 -20.09 -6.75 -17.36
C VAL A 220 -21.06 -7.46 -18.31
N VAL A 221 -21.74 -8.50 -17.83
CA VAL A 221 -23.00 -8.99 -18.42
C VAL A 221 -24.16 -8.49 -17.56
N PRO A 222 -25.29 -8.03 -18.17
CA PRO A 222 -26.38 -7.42 -17.41
C PRO A 222 -27.08 -8.43 -16.49
N ASN A 223 -27.31 -8.01 -15.24
CA ASN A 223 -28.07 -8.75 -14.24
C ASN A 223 -29.52 -8.99 -14.70
N ILE A 224 -29.97 -10.24 -14.66
CA ILE A 224 -31.38 -10.60 -14.47
C ILE A 224 -31.43 -11.71 -13.42
N CYS A 225 -32.05 -11.44 -12.28
CA CYS A 225 -33.16 -12.22 -11.70
C CYS A 225 -33.32 -11.99 -10.19
N ASP A 226 -34.62 -11.95 -9.83
CA ASP A 226 -35.25 -11.74 -8.54
C ASP A 226 -34.93 -12.78 -7.43
N PRO A 227 -35.25 -12.47 -6.16
CA PRO A 227 -34.82 -13.26 -5.02
C PRO A 227 -35.74 -14.46 -4.74
N ILE A 228 -35.14 -15.62 -4.46
CA ILE A 228 -35.81 -16.78 -3.87
C ILE A 228 -35.54 -16.80 -2.37
N LYS A 229 -36.62 -16.84 -1.58
CA LYS A 229 -36.60 -17.04 -0.12
C LYS A 229 -36.23 -18.49 0.20
N SER A 230 -35.43 -18.70 1.24
CA SER A 230 -35.30 -20.00 1.90
C SER A 230 -35.76 -19.92 3.36
N GLU A 231 -36.53 -20.92 3.77
CA GLU A 231 -36.99 -21.15 5.13
C GLU A 231 -35.95 -21.86 5.99
N SER A 232 -36.19 -21.73 7.29
CA SER A 232 -35.36 -22.09 8.44
C SER A 232 -35.18 -23.58 8.69
N THR A 233 -33.97 -23.95 9.10
CA THR A 233 -33.69 -25.16 9.88
C THR A 233 -32.92 -24.80 11.16
N GLN A 234 -33.17 -25.59 12.20
CA GLN A 234 -32.88 -25.34 13.62
C GLN A 234 -31.43 -24.93 13.89
N LYS A 235 -31.26 -23.78 14.57
CA LYS A 235 -29.94 -23.19 14.88
C LYS A 235 -29.25 -23.93 16.02
N ALA A 236 -28.04 -24.42 15.75
CA ALA A 236 -27.04 -24.62 16.80
C ALA A 236 -26.79 -23.29 17.54
N ILE A 237 -26.46 -23.34 18.83
CA ILE A 237 -26.04 -22.15 19.57
C ILE A 237 -24.65 -21.78 19.05
N ILE A 238 -24.58 -20.70 18.27
CA ILE A 238 -23.34 -20.21 17.66
C ILE A 238 -22.79 -19.09 18.54
N GLU A 239 -21.54 -19.22 19.00
CA GLU A 239 -20.82 -18.16 19.70
C GLU A 239 -19.82 -17.52 18.73
N GLU A 240 -20.02 -16.22 18.44
CA GLU A 240 -19.20 -15.44 17.50
C GLU A 240 -18.34 -14.43 18.28
N PRO A 241 -17.17 -14.83 18.79
CA PRO A 241 -16.29 -13.92 19.52
C PRO A 241 -15.74 -12.83 18.60
N VAL A 242 -15.87 -11.58 19.04
CA VAL A 242 -15.35 -10.41 18.31
C VAL A 242 -13.87 -10.21 18.67
N GLY A 243 -12.99 -10.32 17.67
CA GLY A 243 -11.58 -9.92 17.75
C GLY A 243 -10.62 -10.93 18.40
N LEU A 244 -11.03 -11.67 19.44
CA LEU A 244 -10.16 -12.63 20.13
C LEU A 244 -10.90 -13.87 20.68
N VAL A 245 -10.39 -15.06 20.35
CA VAL A 245 -10.75 -16.34 20.97
C VAL A 245 -9.67 -16.73 21.97
N THR A 246 -10.04 -16.78 23.25
CA THR A 246 -9.17 -17.22 24.35
C THR A 246 -9.60 -18.60 24.86
N GLU A 247 -8.76 -19.22 25.68
CA GLU A 247 -9.07 -20.49 26.35
C GLU A 247 -10.41 -20.44 27.11
N ASP A 248 -10.70 -19.34 27.81
CA ASP A 248 -11.96 -19.16 28.53
C ASP A 248 -13.18 -19.19 27.59
N THR A 249 -13.09 -18.54 26.43
CA THR A 249 -14.14 -18.58 25.40
C THR A 249 -14.41 -20.01 24.95
N VAL A 250 -13.36 -20.81 24.76
CA VAL A 250 -13.49 -22.23 24.38
C VAL A 250 -14.13 -23.07 25.49
N ARG A 251 -13.70 -22.88 26.74
CA ARG A 251 -14.27 -23.61 27.89
C ARG A 251 -15.73 -23.23 28.17
N ARG A 252 -16.13 -21.98 27.93
CA ARG A 252 -17.53 -21.53 28.03
C ARG A 252 -18.39 -22.12 26.91
N ALA A 253 -17.90 -22.13 25.68
CA ALA A 253 -18.60 -22.74 24.54
C ALA A 253 -18.80 -24.24 24.76
N TRP A 254 -17.77 -24.94 25.26
CA TRP A 254 -17.86 -26.37 25.61
C TRP A 254 -18.94 -26.67 26.65
N LYS A 255 -18.99 -25.88 27.74
CA LYS A 255 -20.05 -26.00 28.77
C LYS A 255 -21.46 -25.80 28.22
N LYS A 256 -21.60 -24.96 27.19
CA LYS A 256 -22.88 -24.63 26.55
C LYS A 256 -23.22 -25.52 25.36
N LYS A 257 -22.36 -26.47 24.98
CA LYS A 257 -22.46 -27.24 23.73
C LYS A 257 -22.63 -26.33 22.50
N ALA A 258 -21.95 -25.18 22.52
CA ALA A 258 -22.00 -24.19 21.44
C ALA A 258 -20.91 -24.45 20.40
N VAL A 259 -21.20 -24.08 19.15
CA VAL A 259 -20.23 -24.08 18.05
C VAL A 259 -19.58 -22.69 17.99
N ILE A 260 -18.26 -22.63 17.88
CA ILE A 260 -17.54 -21.36 17.78
C ILE A 260 -17.33 -21.04 16.30
N THR A 261 -17.73 -19.84 15.87
CA THR A 261 -17.41 -19.36 14.52
C THR A 261 -16.31 -18.30 14.61
N VAL A 262 -15.18 -18.57 13.97
CA VAL A 262 -14.03 -17.67 13.92
C VAL A 262 -13.99 -17.01 12.54
N ASN A 263 -14.40 -15.75 12.49
CA ASN A 263 -14.40 -14.95 11.27
C ASN A 263 -13.01 -14.37 10.96
N LYS A 264 -12.74 -14.09 9.69
CA LYS A 264 -11.52 -13.41 9.21
C LYS A 264 -11.18 -12.16 10.04
N GLY A 265 -10.00 -12.15 10.65
CA GLY A 265 -9.51 -11.06 11.50
C GLY A 265 -9.64 -11.32 13.01
N VAL A 266 -10.31 -12.39 13.42
CA VAL A 266 -10.37 -12.82 14.82
C VAL A 266 -9.11 -13.64 15.16
N ILE A 267 -8.38 -13.22 16.20
CA ILE A 267 -7.18 -13.92 16.66
C ILE A 267 -7.59 -15.08 17.56
N CYS A 268 -7.01 -16.27 17.36
CA CYS A 268 -7.20 -17.40 18.26
C CYS A 268 -5.90 -17.69 19.00
N THR A 269 -5.90 -17.56 20.34
CA THR A 269 -4.68 -17.70 21.14
C THR A 269 -4.17 -19.14 21.11
N PRO A 270 -2.85 -19.38 21.31
CA PRO A 270 -2.30 -20.74 21.38
C PRO A 270 -3.06 -21.64 22.38
N LEU A 271 -3.32 -21.12 23.59
CA LEU A 271 -4.09 -21.83 24.62
C LEU A 271 -5.55 -22.13 24.21
N ALA A 272 -6.14 -21.30 23.34
CA ALA A 272 -7.49 -21.57 22.82
C ALA A 272 -7.45 -22.72 21.82
N ARG A 273 -6.43 -22.79 20.97
CA ARG A 273 -6.22 -23.90 20.02
C ARG A 273 -5.98 -25.21 20.74
N ASP A 274 -5.17 -25.18 21.80
CA ASP A 274 -4.92 -26.35 22.64
C ASP A 274 -6.20 -26.82 23.33
N ALA A 275 -6.99 -25.90 23.89
CA ALA A 275 -8.28 -26.22 24.52
C ALA A 275 -9.33 -26.72 23.51
N ILE A 276 -9.36 -26.22 22.27
CA ILE A 276 -10.24 -26.72 21.20
C ILE A 276 -9.92 -28.19 20.92
N LYS A 277 -8.63 -28.53 20.82
CA LYS A 277 -8.16 -29.89 20.57
C LYS A 277 -8.41 -30.82 21.76
N GLU A 278 -8.21 -30.34 22.99
CA GLU A 278 -8.41 -31.11 24.22
C GLU A 278 -9.89 -31.40 24.48
N LEU A 279 -10.76 -30.41 24.32
CA LEU A 279 -12.19 -30.49 24.67
C LEU A 279 -13.08 -30.93 23.51
N GLY A 280 -12.53 -31.04 22.29
CA GLY A 280 -13.25 -31.46 21.10
C GLY A 280 -14.38 -30.49 20.69
N VAL A 281 -14.18 -29.18 20.91
CA VAL A 281 -15.18 -28.16 20.56
C VAL A 281 -15.21 -27.98 19.04
N GLU A 282 -16.41 -27.97 18.45
CA GLU A 282 -16.59 -27.72 17.03
C GLU A 282 -16.35 -26.24 16.70
N VAL A 283 -15.46 -25.99 15.75
CA VAL A 283 -15.07 -24.63 15.33
C VAL A 283 -15.18 -24.49 13.82
N ILE A 284 -15.95 -23.50 13.38
CA ILE A 284 -16.12 -23.11 11.98
C ILE A 284 -15.19 -21.94 11.69
N TRP A 285 -14.32 -22.07 10.69
CA TRP A 285 -13.39 -21.03 10.25
C TRP A 285 -13.95 -20.35 9.00
N ASN A 286 -14.37 -19.09 9.13
CA ASN A 286 -14.98 -18.26 8.08
C ASN A 286 -14.04 -17.16 7.57
#